data_AF-A0A8T7ESY0-F1
#
_entry.id   AF-A0A8T7ESY0-F1
#
_cell.length_a   1.000
_cell.length_b   1.000
_cell.length_c   1.000
_cell.angle_alpha   90.00
_cell.angle_beta   90.00
_cell.angle_gamma   90.00
#
_symmetry.space_group_name_H-M   'P 1'
#
loop_
_entity.id
_entity.type
_entity.pdbx_description
1 polymer ?
#
loop_
_entity_poly.entity_id
_entity_poly.type
_entity_poly.pdbx_seq_one_letter_code
_entity_poly.pdbx_strand_id
1 'polypeptide(L)' 'MPYPHAWRYQKVNADYLAQRGAAQILPDESLGELASKVRALLDAPGKLANMRAAALALRCDDAAGAIAELLLKVGAPR' A
#
# COMPACT_ATOMS: atom_id res chain seq x y z
N MET A 1 -9.42 -8.95 12.60
CA MET A 1 -8.58 -10.14 12.84
C MET A 1 -7.18 -9.68 13.25
N PRO A 2 -6.71 -9.91 14.48
CA PRO A 2 -5.29 -9.80 14.76
C PRO A 2 -4.69 -11.21 14.77
N TYR A 3 -3.90 -11.54 13.75
CA TYR A 3 -2.96 -12.64 13.87
C TYR A 3 -1.73 -12.13 14.63
N PRO A 4 -1.22 -12.86 15.64
CA PRO A 4 -0.16 -12.43 16.54
C PRO A 4 1.20 -12.11 15.89
N HIS A 5 1.32 -12.21 14.55
CA HIS A 5 2.54 -11.87 13.79
C HIS A 5 2.28 -11.00 12.53
N ALA A 6 1.04 -10.59 12.25
CA ALA A 6 0.71 -9.83 11.04
C ALA A 6 1.23 -8.38 11.06
N TRP A 7 1.48 -7.82 12.24
CA TRP A 7 1.93 -6.43 12.41
C TRP A 7 3.24 -6.13 11.67
N ARG A 8 4.19 -7.09 11.67
CA ARG A 8 5.49 -6.91 11.01
C ARG A 8 5.34 -6.68 9.51
N TYR A 9 4.42 -7.38 8.85
CA TYR A 9 4.20 -7.25 7.41
C TYR A 9 3.32 -6.05 7.05
N GLN A 10 2.30 -5.76 7.87
CA GLN A 10 1.46 -4.58 7.65
C GLN A 10 2.28 -3.30 7.76
N LYS A 11 3.20 -3.22 8.74
CA LYS A 11 4.11 -2.09 8.88
C LYS A 11 5.05 -1.95 7.68
N VAL A 12 5.63 -3.04 7.18
CA VAL A 12 6.51 -3.00 6.00
C VAL A 12 5.78 -2.46 4.77
N ASN A 13 4.56 -2.93 4.49
CA ASN A 13 3.78 -2.44 3.36
C ASN A 13 3.35 -0.97 3.54
N ALA A 14 2.94 -0.61 4.76
CA ALA A 14 2.56 0.76 5.10
C ALA A 14 3.74 1.73 4.95
N ASP A 15 4.91 1.36 5.48
CA ASP A 15 6.15 2.13 5.36
C ASP A 15 6.59 2.24 3.90
N TYR A 16 6.51 1.16 3.10
CA TYR A 16 6.85 1.17 1.68
C TYR A 16 6.05 2.23 0.90
N LEU A 17 4.73 2.29 1.13
CA LEU A 17 3.84 3.25 0.49
C LEU A 17 4.04 4.67 1.02
N ALA A 18 4.13 4.84 2.35
CA ALA A 18 4.23 6.13 3.00
C ALA A 18 5.55 6.86 2.68
N GLN A 19 6.67 6.14 2.67
CA GLN A 19 7.98 6.70 2.29
C GLN A 19 8.02 7.21 0.83
N ARG A 20 7.12 6.71 -0.02
CA ARG A 20 6.99 7.13 -1.43
C ARG A 20 5.87 8.14 -1.65
N GLY A 21 5.25 8.64 -0.57
CA GLY A 21 4.16 9.59 -0.63
C GLY A 21 2.84 9.01 -1.16
N ALA A 22 2.72 7.69 -1.30
CA ALA A 22 1.53 7.01 -1.82
C ALA A 22 0.47 6.76 -0.73
N ALA A 23 0.82 6.90 0.55
CA ALA A 23 -0.08 6.72 1.68
C ALA A 23 0.36 7.57 2.89
N GLN A 24 -0.49 7.63 3.91
CA GLN A 24 -0.14 8.11 5.25
C GLN A 24 -0.42 7.00 6.26
N ILE A 25 0.44 6.87 7.27
CA ILE A 25 0.28 5.89 8.34
C ILE A 25 -0.57 6.50 9.45
N LEU A 26 -1.61 5.77 9.85
CA LEU A 26 -2.39 6.03 11.06
C LEU A 26 -2.15 4.88 12.04
N PRO A 27 -1.47 5.11 13.18
CA PRO A 27 -1.35 4.08 14.22
C PRO A 27 -2.73 3.71 14.77
N ASP A 28 -2.89 2.44 15.18
CA ASP A 28 -4.16 1.91 15.70
C ASP A 28 -4.62 2.68 16.95
N GLU A 29 -3.70 3.08 17.82
CA GLU A 29 -3.95 3.90 18.99
C GLU A 29 -4.52 5.29 18.67
N SER A 30 -4.36 5.76 17.42
CA SER A 30 -4.84 7.05 16.92
C SER A 30 -6.08 6.92 16.02
N LEU A 31 -6.76 5.78 16.01
CA LEU A 31 -7.90 5.54 15.10
C LEU A 31 -9.04 6.55 15.26
N GLY A 32 -9.18 7.19 16.42
CA GLY A 32 -10.12 8.29 16.66
C GLY A 32 -9.90 9.51 15.75
N GLU A 33 -8.70 9.67 15.18
CA GLU A 33 -8.35 10.73 14.24
C GLU A 33 -8.65 10.38 12.77
N LEU A 34 -9.16 9.17 12.48
CA LEU A 34 -9.34 8.71 11.11
C LEU A 34 -10.21 9.68 10.29
N ALA A 35 -11.36 10.09 10.84
CA ALA A 35 -12.29 10.96 10.16
C ALA A 35 -11.68 12.34 9.84
N SER A 36 -10.93 12.93 10.78
CA SER A 36 -10.29 14.23 10.58
C SER A 36 -9.14 14.14 9.58
N LYS A 37 -8.34 13.08 9.59
CA LYS A 37 -7.27 12.88 8.60
C LYS A 37 -7.79 12.66 7.19
N VAL A 38 -8.87 11.89 7.02
CA VAL A 38 -9.53 11.72 5.73
C VAL A 38 -10.08 13.06 5.22
N ARG A 39 -10.76 13.82 6.09
CA ARG A 39 -11.27 15.15 5.71
C ARG A 39 -10.13 16.09 5.29
N ALA A 40 -9.07 16.20 6.07
CA ALA A 40 -7.91 17.02 5.75
C ALA A 40 -7.25 16.64 4.41
N LEU A 41 -7.27 15.37 4.04
CA LEU A 41 -6.80 14.90 2.72
C LEU A 41 -7.72 15.33 1.58
N LEU A 42 -9.04 15.21 1.76
CA LEU A 42 -10.04 15.62 0.77
C LEU A 42 -10.07 17.14 0.57
N ASP A 43 -9.84 17.89 1.64
CA ASP A 43 -9.79 19.37 1.63
C ASP A 43 -8.47 19.90 1.07
N ALA A 44 -7.49 19.03 0.78
CA ALA A 44 -6.18 19.38 0.23
C ALA A 44 -5.99 18.72 -1.16
N PRO A 45 -6.67 19.19 -2.22
CA PRO A 45 -6.72 18.53 -3.53
C PRO A 45 -5.33 18.33 -4.16
N GLY A 46 -4.40 19.27 -3.97
CA GLY A 46 -3.03 19.11 -4.46
C GLY A 46 -2.28 17.97 -3.76
N LYS A 47 -2.43 17.83 -2.44
CA LYS A 47 -1.85 16.73 -1.66
C LYS A 47 -2.44 15.39 -2.08
N LEU A 48 -3.76 15.34 -2.26
CA LEU A 48 -4.46 14.14 -2.71
C LEU A 48 -4.05 13.73 -4.14
N ALA A 49 -3.90 14.70 -5.05
CA ALA A 49 -3.44 14.46 -6.42
C ALA A 49 -2.01 13.89 -6.44
N ASN A 50 -1.10 14.47 -5.64
CA ASN A 50 0.27 13.96 -5.51
C ASN A 50 0.29 12.54 -4.95
N MET A 51 -0.50 12.26 -3.91
CA MET A 51 -0.61 10.92 -3.32
C MET A 51 -1.16 9.90 -4.33
N ARG A 52 -2.16 10.29 -5.13
CA ARG A 52 -2.70 9.47 -6.22
C ARG A 52 -1.63 9.19 -7.29
N ALA A 53 -0.89 10.20 -7.74
CA ALA A 53 0.16 10.04 -8.73
C ALA A 53 1.27 9.11 -8.24
N ALA A 54 1.70 9.26 -6.99
CA ALA A 54 2.66 8.37 -6.35
C ALA A 54 2.13 6.93 -6.28
N ALA A 55 0.88 6.71 -5.84
CA ALA A 55 0.29 5.38 -5.79
C ALA A 55 0.21 4.72 -7.18
N LEU A 56 -0.15 5.48 -8.22
CA LEU A 56 -0.19 4.98 -9.59
C LEU A 56 1.20 4.62 -10.12
N ALA A 57 2.24 5.38 -9.75
CA ALA A 57 3.62 5.08 -10.13
C ALA A 57 4.17 3.79 -9.49
N LEU A 58 3.56 3.32 -8.38
CA LEU A 58 3.94 2.07 -7.72
C LEU A 58 3.14 0.86 -8.19
N ARG A 59 2.20 1.04 -9.12
CA ARG A 59 1.43 -0.09 -9.65
C ARG A 59 2.37 -1.06 -10.36
N CYS A 60 2.10 -2.34 -10.19
CA CYS A 60 2.68 -3.38 -11.02
C CYS A 60 1.62 -3.78 -12.06
N ASP A 61 1.85 -3.41 -13.31
CA ASP A 61 0.97 -3.79 -14.41
C ASP A 61 1.07 -5.31 -14.64
N ASP A 62 -0.08 -5.98 -14.79
CA ASP A 62 -0.21 -7.43 -14.95
C ASP A 62 0.59 -8.29 -13.94
N ALA A 63 0.55 -7.91 -12.66
CA ALA A 63 1.25 -8.66 -11.60
C ALA A 63 0.85 -10.14 -11.57
N ALA A 64 -0.41 -10.47 -11.87
CA ALA A 64 -0.89 -11.83 -11.93
C ALA A 64 -0.25 -12.64 -13.07
N GLY A 65 -0.17 -12.07 -14.28
CA GLY A 65 0.51 -12.68 -15.42
C GLY A 65 2.00 -12.90 -15.14
N ALA A 66 2.68 -11.90 -14.56
CA ALA A 66 4.08 -12.03 -14.19
C ALA A 66 4.33 -13.16 -13.18
N ILE A 67 3.43 -13.32 -12.19
CA ILE A 67 3.48 -14.44 -11.24
C ILE A 67 3.25 -15.77 -11.96
N ALA A 68 2.25 -15.85 -12.84
CA ALA A 68 1.94 -17.06 -13.59
C ALA A 68 3.12 -17.52 -14.47
N GLU A 69 3.76 -16.59 -15.19
CA GLU A 69 4.97 -16.88 -15.96
C GLU A 69 6.11 -17.42 -15.09
N LEU A 70 6.32 -16.81 -13.91
CA LEU A 70 7.36 -17.26 -13.00
C LEU A 70 7.10 -18.69 -12.52
N LEU A 71 5.85 -19.01 -12.18
CA LEU A 71 5.44 -20.35 -11.77
C LEU A 71 5.67 -21.38 -12.89
N LEU A 72 5.33 -21.05 -14.13
CA LEU A 72 5.59 -21.92 -15.28
C LEU A 72 7.10 -22.15 -15.51
N LYS A 73 7.93 -21.11 -15.37
CA LYS A 73 9.39 -21.20 -15.51
C LYS A 73 10.04 -22.12 -14.47
N VAL A 74 9.58 -22.08 -13.22
CA VAL A 74 10.15 -22.91 -12.14
C VAL A 74 9.53 -24.30 -12.05
N GLY A 75 8.30 -24.48 -12.53
CA GLY A 75 7.54 -25.73 -12.48
C GLY A 75 7.67 -26.63 -13.72
N ALA A 76 8.29 -26.14 -14.81
CA ALA A 76 8.51 -26.96 -15.99
C ALA A 76 9.42 -28.16 -15.66
N PRO A 77 9.03 -29.40 -16.04
CA PRO A 77 9.88 -30.56 -15.85
C PRO A 77 11.21 -30.35 -16.60
N ARG A 78 12.32 -30.74 -15.98
CA ARG A 78 13.64 -30.72 -16.60
C ARG A 78 13.72 -31.64 -17.81
#